data_AF-A0A957HYY9-F1
#
_entry.id   AF-A0A957HYY9-F1
#
_cell.length_a   1.000
_cell.length_b   1.000
_cell.length_c   1.000
_cell.angle_alpha   90.00
_cell.angle_beta   90.00
_cell.angle_gamma   90.00
#
_symmetry.space_group_name_H-M   'P 1'
#
loop_
_entity.id
_entity.type
_entity.pdbx_description
1 polymer ?
#
loop_
_entity_poly.entity_id
_entity_poly.type
_entity_poly.pdbx_seq_one_letter_code
_entity_poly.pdbx_strand_id
1 'polypeptide(L)'
;MTPDGNTPFMAVDAPPVRRISLGWILLLMLVVLLFILLILPAEELALPDWYVLLQTQGQALGLMLAPFFAVGLLGAIVAVAELASTFQTYPREALSTRWAQILVFINVVAAALALIVVQITMPEMNPVLRILSVGVGFQALIRTRFVLAKPIDGNEQGEISLNLGWLYDQFQNLCRNQIDLELMNNRRTAVTQLLDYYPTLAELYDIAWYTIIARATLTPEEEQARLDELEKLLDPKAPEQFARTSIALMILENGGQAYVNLLLSQAAHMADAASGTAVTTDSVLRELLQRPLSEIVALAEQVSDVPEILEWVHKAAIPTPDTTEADQKSAVAHFLVQNVGAKRIAEQLAS
;
A
#
# COMPACT_ATOMS: atom_id res chain seq x y z
N MET A 1 39.24 29.08 0.37
CA MET A 1 38.71 27.73 0.10
C MET A 1 37.24 27.76 0.49
N THR A 2 36.40 28.05 -0.48
CA THR A 2 34.93 28.04 -0.35
C THR A 2 34.46 26.60 -0.53
N PRO A 3 33.63 26.06 0.38
CA PRO A 3 33.07 24.73 0.21
C PRO A 3 31.82 24.83 -0.67
N ASP A 4 32.00 24.69 -1.99
CA ASP A 4 30.91 24.39 -2.92
C ASP A 4 30.60 22.89 -2.83
N GLY A 5 29.84 22.52 -1.81
CA GLY A 5 29.31 21.17 -1.60
C GLY A 5 27.87 21.07 -2.05
N ASN A 6 27.62 21.24 -3.36
CA ASN A 6 26.30 21.03 -3.94
C ASN A 6 26.05 19.51 -4.07
N THR A 7 25.72 18.84 -2.96
CA THR A 7 25.24 17.47 -3.01
C THR A 7 23.84 17.48 -3.65
N PRO A 8 23.62 16.75 -4.75
CA PRO A 8 22.30 16.66 -5.34
C PRO A 8 21.33 16.07 -4.31
N PHE A 9 20.32 16.85 -3.93
CA PHE A 9 19.15 16.36 -3.21
C PHE A 9 18.64 15.15 -4.00
N MET A 10 18.83 13.94 -3.47
CA MET A 10 18.13 12.78 -4.03
C MET A 10 16.65 13.10 -3.89
N ALA A 11 15.96 13.21 -5.00
CA ALA A 11 14.51 13.34 -5.03
C ALA A 11 13.96 12.17 -4.20
N VAL A 12 13.44 12.50 -3.02
CA VAL A 12 12.76 11.52 -2.19
C VAL A 12 11.47 11.23 -2.92
N ASP A 13 11.42 10.08 -3.59
CA ASP A 13 10.17 9.57 -4.13
C ASP A 13 9.18 9.54 -2.96
N ALA A 14 8.17 10.41 -3.04
CA ALA A 14 7.11 10.48 -2.05
C ALA A 14 6.60 9.05 -1.79
N PRO A 15 6.39 8.65 -0.53
CA PRO A 15 5.92 7.31 -0.21
C PRO A 15 4.70 7.06 -1.10
N PRO A 16 4.66 5.94 -1.87
CA PRO A 16 3.61 5.74 -2.83
C PRO A 16 2.31 5.79 -2.04
N VAL A 17 1.56 6.89 -2.22
CA VAL A 17 0.17 6.97 -1.77
C VAL A 17 -0.42 5.69 -2.33
N ARG A 18 -0.95 4.83 -1.46
CA ARG A 18 -1.75 3.66 -1.87
C ARG A 18 -2.99 4.23 -2.56
N ARG A 19 -2.80 4.81 -3.75
CA ARG A 19 -3.80 4.89 -4.78
C ARG A 19 -4.20 3.44 -4.92
N ILE A 20 -5.43 3.12 -4.53
CA ILE A 20 -6.06 1.90 -4.98
C ILE A 20 -5.78 1.92 -6.47
N SER A 21 -4.85 1.06 -6.92
CA SER A 21 -4.37 1.17 -8.28
C SER A 21 -5.64 1.08 -9.13
N LEU A 22 -5.73 1.89 -10.18
CA LEU A 22 -6.88 1.82 -11.09
C LEU A 22 -7.17 0.36 -11.47
N GLY A 23 -6.13 -0.48 -11.53
CA GLY A 23 -6.20 -1.94 -11.64
C GLY A 23 -7.02 -2.64 -10.56
N TRP A 24 -6.89 -2.32 -9.27
CA TRP A 24 -7.73 -2.90 -8.20
C TRP A 24 -9.20 -2.48 -8.30
N ILE A 25 -9.48 -1.23 -8.66
CA ILE A 25 -10.86 -0.76 -8.90
C ILE A 25 -11.45 -1.52 -10.09
N LEU A 26 -10.72 -1.60 -11.21
CA LEU A 26 -11.12 -2.34 -12.40
C LEU A 26 -11.32 -3.83 -12.11
N LEU A 27 -10.43 -4.44 -11.31
CA LEU A 27 -10.55 -5.83 -10.88
C LEU A 27 -11.80 -6.04 -10.03
N LEU A 28 -12.06 -5.16 -9.06
CA LEU A 28 -13.27 -5.24 -8.22
C LEU A 28 -14.52 -5.11 -9.09
N MET A 29 -14.53 -4.15 -10.02
CA MET A 29 -15.63 -3.95 -10.96
C MET A 29 -15.85 -5.18 -11.85
N LEU A 30 -14.76 -5.79 -12.35
CA LEU A 30 -14.80 -7.02 -13.12
C LEU A 30 -15.38 -8.18 -12.29
N VAL A 31 -14.95 -8.33 -11.04
CA VAL A 31 -15.46 -9.37 -10.12
C VAL A 31 -16.94 -9.18 -9.84
N VAL A 32 -17.38 -7.94 -9.58
CA VAL A 32 -18.79 -7.60 -9.36
C VAL A 32 -19.60 -7.88 -10.63
N LEU A 33 -19.12 -7.45 -11.80
CA LEU A 33 -19.77 -7.71 -13.08
C LEU A 33 -19.90 -9.22 -13.34
N LEU A 34 -18.85 -9.98 -13.08
CA LEU A 34 -18.83 -11.43 -13.23
C LEU A 34 -19.78 -12.12 -12.24
N PHE A 35 -19.90 -11.61 -11.02
CA PHE A 35 -20.84 -12.08 -10.02
C PHE A 35 -22.30 -11.82 -10.41
N ILE A 36 -22.59 -10.60 -10.89
CA ILE A 36 -23.91 -10.22 -11.44
C ILE A 36 -24.26 -11.12 -12.62
N LEU A 37 -23.31 -11.35 -13.53
CA LEU A 37 -23.46 -12.20 -14.71
C LEU A 37 -23.71 -13.67 -14.32
N LEU A 38 -23.18 -14.15 -13.20
CA LEU A 38 -23.38 -15.52 -12.74
C LEU A 38 -24.70 -15.73 -11.98
N ILE A 39 -25.24 -14.71 -11.31
CA ILE A 39 -26.39 -14.84 -10.39
C ILE A 39 -27.73 -14.49 -11.02
N LEU A 40 -27.78 -13.48 -11.90
CA LEU A 40 -29.04 -13.06 -12.52
C LEU A 40 -29.41 -14.00 -13.68
N PRO A 41 -30.49 -14.79 -13.61
CA PRO A 41 -30.85 -15.69 -14.70
C PRO A 41 -31.17 -14.89 -15.97
N ALA A 42 -30.34 -15.03 -17.02
CA ALA A 42 -30.54 -14.29 -18.28
C ALA A 42 -31.84 -14.67 -18.99
N GLU A 43 -32.33 -15.89 -18.71
CA GLU A 43 -33.59 -16.42 -19.24
C GLU A 43 -34.79 -15.54 -18.87
N GLU A 44 -34.75 -14.83 -17.74
CA GLU A 44 -35.83 -13.96 -17.27
C GLU A 44 -35.82 -12.57 -17.91
N LEU A 45 -34.70 -12.16 -18.52
CA LEU A 45 -34.45 -10.79 -18.98
C LEU A 45 -34.58 -10.60 -20.50
N ALA A 46 -35.04 -11.61 -21.24
CA ALA A 46 -35.18 -11.58 -22.70
C ALA A 46 -33.90 -11.08 -23.42
N LEU A 47 -32.73 -11.49 -22.91
CA LEU A 47 -31.43 -11.10 -23.46
C LEU A 47 -31.08 -11.88 -24.74
N PRO A 48 -30.17 -11.38 -25.58
CA PRO A 48 -29.76 -12.07 -26.81
C PRO A 48 -29.20 -13.49 -26.57
N ASP A 49 -29.43 -14.41 -27.50
CA ASP A 49 -29.02 -15.83 -27.38
C ASP A 49 -27.52 -16.03 -27.10
N TRP A 50 -26.66 -15.18 -27.68
CA TRP A 50 -25.22 -15.24 -27.45
C TRP A 50 -24.86 -14.96 -25.98
N TYR A 51 -25.64 -14.12 -25.30
CA TYR A 51 -25.45 -13.80 -23.89
C TYR A 51 -25.88 -14.95 -22.99
N VAL A 52 -27.01 -15.59 -23.31
CA VAL A 52 -27.47 -16.80 -22.60
C VAL A 52 -26.42 -17.91 -22.72
N LEU A 53 -25.90 -18.16 -23.92
CA LEU A 53 -24.83 -19.15 -24.14
C LEU A 53 -23.55 -18.83 -23.33
N LEU A 54 -23.12 -17.56 -23.35
CA LEU A 54 -21.97 -17.10 -22.58
C LEU A 54 -22.18 -17.30 -21.08
N GLN A 55 -23.38 -16.98 -20.57
CA GLN A 55 -23.73 -17.18 -19.17
C GLN A 55 -23.74 -18.66 -18.80
N THR A 56 -24.37 -19.53 -19.58
CA THR A 56 -24.43 -20.98 -19.28
C THR A 56 -23.03 -21.59 -19.28
N GLN A 57 -22.17 -21.23 -20.24
CA GLN A 57 -20.77 -21.67 -20.25
C GLN A 57 -19.98 -21.12 -19.07
N GLY A 58 -20.21 -19.85 -18.72
CA GLY A 58 -19.60 -19.19 -17.56
C GLY A 58 -20.00 -19.84 -16.24
N GLN A 59 -21.28 -20.17 -16.06
CA GLN A 59 -21.79 -20.90 -14.90
C GLN A 59 -21.23 -22.31 -14.82
N ALA A 60 -21.17 -23.03 -15.95
CA ALA A 60 -20.59 -24.37 -16.00
C ALA A 60 -19.09 -24.34 -15.63
N LEU A 61 -18.33 -23.39 -16.18
CA LEU A 61 -16.92 -23.18 -15.82
C LEU A 61 -16.77 -22.77 -14.35
N GLY A 62 -17.63 -21.88 -13.85
CA GLY A 62 -17.66 -21.46 -12.47
C GLY A 62 -17.90 -22.61 -11.51
N LEU A 63 -18.88 -23.46 -11.80
CA LEU A 63 -19.18 -24.68 -11.03
C LEU A 63 -18.01 -25.68 -11.09
N MET A 64 -17.35 -25.81 -12.24
CA MET A 64 -16.17 -26.66 -12.39
C MET A 64 -14.98 -26.15 -11.57
N LEU A 65 -14.76 -24.84 -11.51
CA LEU A 65 -13.64 -24.22 -10.79
C LEU A 65 -13.93 -23.95 -9.31
N ALA A 66 -15.19 -23.89 -8.89
CA ALA A 66 -15.59 -23.56 -7.53
C ALA A 66 -14.91 -24.43 -6.45
N PRO A 67 -14.77 -25.76 -6.62
CA PRO A 67 -14.05 -26.58 -5.65
C PRO A 67 -12.57 -26.19 -5.50
N PHE A 68 -11.92 -25.79 -6.60
CA PHE A 68 -10.52 -25.34 -6.59
C PHE A 68 -10.37 -23.99 -5.90
N PHE A 69 -11.29 -23.07 -6.15
CA PHE A 69 -11.32 -21.78 -5.44
C PHE A 69 -11.56 -21.97 -3.94
N ALA A 70 -12.48 -22.86 -3.54
CA ALA A 70 -12.78 -23.12 -2.14
C ALA A 70 -11.57 -23.73 -1.42
N VAL A 71 -10.94 -24.76 -1.98
CA VAL A 71 -9.75 -25.40 -1.41
C VAL A 71 -8.54 -24.45 -1.42
N GLY A 72 -8.36 -23.70 -2.51
CA GLY A 72 -7.32 -22.68 -2.62
C GLY A 72 -7.46 -21.59 -1.56
N LEU A 73 -8.68 -21.10 -1.33
CA LEU A 73 -8.97 -20.10 -0.29
C LEU A 73 -8.64 -20.64 1.11
N LEU A 74 -9.00 -21.89 1.41
CA LEU A 74 -8.64 -22.52 2.68
C LEU A 74 -7.10 -22.62 2.83
N GLY A 75 -6.40 -23.03 1.78
CA GLY A 75 -4.93 -23.07 1.77
C GLY A 75 -4.30 -21.69 1.99
N ALA A 76 -4.85 -20.65 1.36
CA ALA A 76 -4.41 -19.27 1.57
C ALA A 76 -4.64 -18.78 3.00
N ILE A 77 -5.81 -19.07 3.59
CA ILE A 77 -6.13 -18.70 4.98
C ILE A 77 -5.13 -19.33 5.94
N VAL A 78 -4.80 -20.62 5.76
CA VAL A 78 -3.82 -21.29 6.62
C VAL A 78 -2.43 -20.66 6.46
N ALA A 79 -1.97 -20.40 5.23
CA ALA A 79 -0.69 -19.77 4.99
C ALA A 79 -0.59 -18.36 5.60
N VAL A 80 -1.66 -17.57 5.48
CA VAL A 80 -1.75 -16.23 6.09
C VAL A 80 -1.74 -16.33 7.62
N ALA A 81 -2.47 -17.27 8.21
CA ALA A 81 -2.48 -17.47 9.67
C ALA A 81 -1.10 -17.92 10.20
N GLU A 82 -0.39 -18.76 9.45
CA GLU A 82 0.96 -19.18 9.81
C GLU A 82 1.96 -18.00 9.72
N LEU A 83 1.88 -17.19 8.67
CA LEU A 83 2.71 -15.98 8.54
C LEU A 83 2.41 -14.95 9.63
N ALA A 84 1.13 -14.69 9.91
CA ALA A 84 0.72 -13.73 10.94
C ALA A 84 1.18 -14.17 12.35
N SER A 85 1.15 -15.48 12.64
CA SER A 85 1.64 -16.00 13.93
C SER A 85 3.17 -16.05 14.03
N THR A 86 3.88 -16.15 12.90
CA THR A 86 5.35 -16.07 12.83
C THR A 86 5.85 -14.64 13.00
N PHE A 87 5.20 -13.67 12.36
CA PHE A 87 5.60 -12.25 12.37
C PHE A 87 4.64 -11.39 13.20
N GLN A 88 4.54 -11.67 14.50
CA GLN A 88 3.54 -11.05 15.39
C GLN A 88 3.69 -9.52 15.51
N THR A 89 4.91 -9.01 15.41
CA THR A 89 5.18 -7.56 15.56
C THR A 89 4.74 -6.75 14.34
N TYR A 90 4.82 -7.34 13.14
CA TYR A 90 4.57 -6.66 11.86
C TYR A 90 3.83 -7.57 10.86
N PRO A 91 2.65 -8.11 11.21
CA PRO A 91 1.98 -9.12 10.40
C PRO A 91 1.54 -8.56 9.04
N ARG A 92 1.12 -7.29 9.01
CA ARG A 92 0.63 -6.64 7.78
C ARG A 92 1.78 -6.37 6.80
N GLU A 93 2.89 -5.86 7.31
CA GLU A 93 4.09 -5.57 6.52
C GLU A 93 4.68 -6.88 5.99
N ALA A 94 4.79 -7.91 6.84
CA ALA A 94 5.25 -9.24 6.45
C ALA A 94 4.39 -9.83 5.32
N LEU A 95 3.06 -9.78 5.43
CA LEU A 95 2.14 -10.27 4.39
C LEU A 95 2.23 -9.50 3.06
N SER A 96 2.68 -8.25 3.09
CA SER A 96 2.82 -7.43 1.88
C SER A 96 4.10 -7.72 1.08
N THR A 97 5.06 -8.43 1.67
CA THR A 97 6.31 -8.81 1.00
C THR A 97 6.08 -9.76 -0.16
N ARG A 98 6.98 -9.73 -1.15
CA ARG A 98 6.89 -10.63 -2.33
C ARG A 98 7.00 -12.09 -1.93
N TRP A 99 7.84 -12.39 -0.94
CA TRP A 99 8.06 -13.75 -0.45
C TRP A 99 6.87 -14.31 0.31
N ALA A 100 6.14 -13.48 1.07
CA ALA A 100 4.87 -13.89 1.66
C ALA A 100 3.83 -14.24 0.59
N GLN A 101 3.73 -13.43 -0.47
CA GLN A 101 2.81 -13.69 -1.59
C GLN A 101 3.16 -15.01 -2.30
N ILE A 102 4.45 -15.28 -2.53
CA ILE A 102 4.92 -16.56 -3.11
C ILE A 102 4.54 -17.74 -2.20
N LEU A 103 4.72 -17.61 -0.88
CA LEU A 103 4.39 -18.67 0.07
C LEU A 103 2.88 -18.97 0.08
N VAL A 104 2.04 -17.92 0.09
CA VAL A 104 0.58 -18.07 -0.01
C VAL A 104 0.19 -18.73 -1.33
N PHE A 105 0.78 -18.28 -2.45
CA PHE A 105 0.51 -18.85 -3.78
C PHE A 105 0.87 -20.34 -3.86
N ILE A 106 2.03 -20.74 -3.34
CA ILE A 106 2.43 -22.16 -3.30
C ILE A 106 1.45 -22.99 -2.48
N ASN A 107 0.94 -22.46 -1.37
CA ASN A 107 -0.10 -23.14 -0.58
C ASN A 107 -1.40 -23.32 -1.36
N VAL A 108 -1.83 -22.30 -2.11
CA VAL A 108 -3.01 -22.40 -2.99
C VAL A 108 -2.83 -23.48 -4.05
N VAL A 109 -1.67 -23.49 -4.73
CA VAL A 109 -1.36 -24.47 -5.77
C VAL A 109 -1.27 -25.88 -5.20
N ALA A 110 -0.61 -26.06 -4.06
CA ALA A 110 -0.50 -27.35 -3.38
C ALA A 110 -1.88 -27.89 -2.97
N ALA A 111 -2.76 -27.03 -2.45
CA ALA A 111 -4.13 -27.39 -2.09
C ALA A 111 -4.93 -27.83 -3.34
N ALA A 112 -4.81 -27.11 -4.45
CA ALA A 112 -5.44 -27.45 -5.72
C ALA A 112 -4.94 -28.80 -6.27
N LEU A 113 -3.63 -29.06 -6.23
CA LEU A 113 -3.05 -30.35 -6.64
C LEU A 113 -3.53 -31.49 -5.75
N ALA A 114 -3.60 -31.27 -4.44
CA ALA A 114 -4.14 -32.26 -3.50
C ALA A 114 -5.62 -32.57 -3.82
N LEU A 115 -6.41 -31.57 -4.20
CA LEU A 115 -7.78 -31.78 -4.64
C LEU A 115 -7.85 -32.66 -5.89
N ILE A 116 -6.99 -32.44 -6.90
CA ILE A 116 -6.92 -33.27 -8.11
C ILE A 116 -6.62 -34.72 -7.73
N VAL A 117 -5.62 -34.95 -6.88
CA VAL A 117 -5.25 -36.31 -6.44
C VAL A 117 -6.43 -37.00 -5.75
N VAL A 118 -7.14 -36.29 -4.87
CA VAL A 118 -8.30 -36.85 -4.16
C VAL A 118 -9.48 -37.09 -5.11
N GLN A 119 -9.70 -36.23 -6.11
CA GLN A 119 -10.74 -36.46 -7.11
C GLN A 119 -10.49 -37.73 -7.91
N ILE A 120 -9.23 -38.01 -8.28
CA ILE A 120 -8.84 -39.20 -9.04
C ILE A 120 -8.91 -40.46 -8.17
N THR A 121 -8.45 -40.38 -6.92
CA THR A 121 -8.32 -41.55 -6.03
C THR A 121 -9.62 -41.90 -5.29
N MET A 122 -10.48 -40.93 -5.03
CA MET A 122 -11.72 -41.10 -4.25
C MET A 122 -12.92 -40.41 -4.93
N PRO A 123 -13.32 -40.84 -6.15
CA PRO A 123 -14.36 -40.18 -6.95
C PRO A 123 -15.74 -40.19 -6.27
N GLU A 124 -16.04 -41.23 -5.48
CA GLU A 124 -17.33 -41.39 -4.78
C GLU A 124 -17.46 -40.55 -3.49
N MET A 125 -16.38 -39.89 -3.04
CA MET A 125 -16.43 -39.07 -1.83
C MET A 125 -17.33 -37.85 -2.02
N ASN A 126 -18.16 -37.57 -1.01
CA ASN A 126 -19.02 -36.39 -0.99
C ASN A 126 -18.22 -35.10 -1.33
N PRO A 127 -18.69 -34.24 -2.26
CA PRO A 127 -17.93 -33.07 -2.70
C PRO A 127 -17.57 -32.08 -1.60
N VAL A 128 -18.47 -31.84 -0.64
CA VAL A 128 -18.22 -30.93 0.48
C VAL A 128 -17.17 -31.50 1.42
N LEU A 129 -17.31 -32.78 1.76
CA LEU A 129 -16.33 -33.48 2.59
C LEU A 129 -14.96 -33.51 1.92
N ARG A 130 -14.92 -33.73 0.60
CA ARG A 130 -13.69 -33.63 -0.21
C ARG A 130 -12.99 -32.28 -0.04
N ILE A 131 -13.72 -31.18 -0.21
CA ILE A 131 -13.18 -29.82 -0.09
C ILE A 131 -12.62 -29.59 1.31
N LEU A 132 -13.37 -29.94 2.36
CA LEU A 132 -12.95 -29.73 3.74
C LEU A 132 -11.75 -30.61 4.12
N SER A 133 -11.81 -31.90 3.77
CA SER A 133 -10.72 -32.86 4.03
C SER A 133 -9.44 -32.47 3.31
N VAL A 134 -9.52 -32.00 2.06
CA VAL A 134 -8.34 -31.50 1.35
C VAL A 134 -7.87 -30.20 1.98
N GLY A 135 -8.73 -29.18 2.08
CA GLY A 135 -8.36 -27.83 2.52
C GLY A 135 -7.72 -27.78 3.90
N VAL A 136 -8.18 -28.62 4.84
CA VAL A 136 -7.59 -28.72 6.19
C VAL A 136 -6.55 -29.83 6.27
N GLY A 137 -6.82 -31.00 5.68
CA GLY A 137 -5.99 -32.20 5.84
C GLY A 137 -4.70 -32.17 5.04
N PHE A 138 -4.63 -31.47 3.90
CA PHE A 138 -3.39 -31.43 3.11
C PHE A 138 -2.24 -30.76 3.87
N GLN A 139 -2.55 -29.78 4.71
CA GLN A 139 -1.57 -29.10 5.56
C GLN A 139 -0.93 -30.06 6.56
N ALA A 140 -1.72 -30.98 7.11
CA ALA A 140 -1.19 -32.06 7.93
C ALA A 140 -0.33 -33.02 7.09
N LEU A 141 -0.79 -33.40 5.90
CA LEU A 141 -0.07 -34.34 5.02
C LEU A 141 1.28 -33.80 4.54
N ILE A 142 1.38 -32.53 4.15
CA ILE A 142 2.65 -31.93 3.71
C ILE A 142 3.68 -31.95 4.84
N ARG A 143 3.23 -31.83 6.09
CA ARG A 143 4.09 -31.90 7.28
C ARG A 143 4.43 -33.33 7.72
N THR A 144 3.85 -34.35 7.09
CA THR A 144 4.15 -35.75 7.41
C THR A 144 5.34 -36.29 6.61
N ARG A 145 6.19 -37.10 7.26
CA ARG A 145 7.29 -37.82 6.63
C ARG A 145 6.76 -39.13 6.04
N PHE A 146 6.90 -39.30 4.73
CA PHE A 146 6.56 -40.56 4.05
C PHE A 146 7.78 -41.48 3.99
N VAL A 147 7.70 -42.62 4.67
CA VAL A 147 8.70 -43.69 4.62
C VAL A 147 8.30 -44.65 3.50
N LEU A 148 8.99 -44.63 2.36
CA LEU A 148 8.63 -45.47 1.21
C LEU A 148 9.18 -46.89 1.32
N ALA A 149 10.32 -47.07 1.98
CA ALA A 149 10.89 -48.39 2.22
C ALA A 149 11.60 -48.43 3.58
N LYS A 150 11.15 -49.35 4.44
CA LYS A 150 11.86 -49.71 5.68
C LYS A 150 12.57 -51.05 5.45
N PRO A 151 13.90 -51.12 5.51
CA PRO A 151 14.60 -52.40 5.36
C PRO A 151 14.22 -53.35 6.49
N ILE A 152 13.95 -54.62 6.14
CA ILE A 152 13.51 -55.66 7.07
C ILE A 152 14.63 -56.04 8.07
N ASP A 153 15.89 -55.74 7.73
CA ASP A 153 17.07 -56.04 8.56
C ASP A 153 17.34 -55.05 9.71
N GLY A 154 16.43 -54.11 9.97
CA GLY A 154 16.52 -53.21 11.15
C GLY A 154 17.68 -52.22 11.13
N ASN A 155 18.47 -52.17 10.04
CA ASN A 155 19.57 -51.24 9.88
C ASN A 155 19.06 -49.91 9.29
N GLU A 156 19.10 -48.83 10.07
CA GLU A 156 18.55 -47.50 9.71
C GLU A 156 19.22 -46.85 8.49
N GLN A 157 20.37 -47.37 8.05
CA GLN A 157 21.18 -46.80 6.96
C GLN A 157 20.60 -47.00 5.55
N GLY A 158 19.47 -47.70 5.40
CA GLY A 158 18.84 -48.00 4.10
C GLY A 158 17.43 -47.41 3.91
N GLU A 159 16.96 -46.52 4.80
CA GLU A 159 15.61 -45.96 4.70
C GLU A 159 15.52 -44.93 3.54
N ILE A 160 14.87 -45.31 2.44
CA ILE A 160 14.48 -44.36 1.39
C ILE A 160 13.17 -43.72 1.83
N SER A 161 13.26 -42.57 2.50
CA SER A 161 12.12 -41.72 2.82
C SER A 161 12.16 -40.45 1.98
N LEU A 162 11.01 -40.07 1.44
CA LEU A 162 10.86 -38.83 0.70
C LEU A 162 10.25 -37.82 1.66
N ASN A 163 11.10 -37.03 2.28
CA ASN A 163 10.70 -36.08 3.30
C ASN A 163 10.20 -34.77 2.65
N LEU A 164 8.97 -34.82 2.13
CA LEU A 164 8.27 -33.64 1.61
C LEU A 164 8.13 -32.56 2.68
N GLY A 165 7.96 -32.95 3.94
CA GLY A 165 7.99 -32.04 5.09
C GLY A 165 9.30 -31.28 5.19
N TRP A 166 10.44 -31.96 5.10
CA TRP A 166 11.75 -31.29 5.12
C TRP A 166 11.93 -30.31 3.97
N LEU A 167 11.55 -30.68 2.75
CA LEU A 167 11.68 -29.77 1.60
C LEU A 167 10.79 -28.54 1.79
N TYR A 168 9.56 -28.73 2.27
CA TYR A 168 8.65 -27.65 2.58
C TYR A 168 9.19 -26.76 3.71
N ASP A 169 9.73 -27.34 4.78
CA ASP A 169 10.34 -26.63 5.90
C ASP A 169 11.53 -25.79 5.44
N GLN A 170 12.42 -26.34 4.60
CA GLN A 170 13.54 -25.58 4.02
C GLN A 170 13.04 -24.41 3.19
N PHE A 171 12.01 -24.63 2.36
CA PHE A 171 11.42 -23.57 1.56
C PHE A 171 10.75 -22.49 2.41
N GLN A 172 10.00 -22.88 3.45
CA GLN A 172 9.40 -21.96 4.41
C GLN A 172 10.46 -21.15 5.14
N ASN A 173 11.55 -21.77 5.58
CA ASN A 173 12.66 -21.08 6.25
C ASN A 173 13.35 -20.08 5.31
N LEU A 174 13.57 -20.46 4.05
CA LEU A 174 14.08 -19.52 3.04
C LEU A 174 13.15 -18.32 2.90
N CYS A 175 11.84 -18.54 2.75
CA CYS A 175 10.87 -17.46 2.64
C CYS A 175 10.89 -16.57 3.89
N ARG A 176 10.87 -17.15 5.09
CA ARG A 176 10.90 -16.41 6.37
C ARG A 176 12.14 -15.53 6.47
N ASN A 177 13.32 -16.06 6.13
CA ASN A 177 14.57 -15.28 6.14
C ASN A 177 14.53 -14.13 5.14
N GLN A 178 13.97 -14.34 3.95
CA GLN A 178 13.86 -13.27 2.95
C GLN A 178 12.84 -12.20 3.35
N ILE A 179 11.72 -12.59 3.96
CA ILE A 179 10.75 -11.65 4.55
C ILE A 179 11.44 -10.80 5.60
N ASP A 180 12.20 -11.42 6.50
CA ASP A 180 12.91 -10.71 7.57
C ASP A 180 13.93 -9.70 7.01
N LEU A 181 14.73 -10.10 6.02
CA LEU A 181 15.68 -9.20 5.35
C LEU A 181 14.98 -8.02 4.66
N GLU A 182 13.85 -8.25 4.01
CA GLU A 182 13.05 -7.19 3.37
C GLU A 182 12.48 -6.22 4.41
N LEU A 183 11.97 -6.74 5.54
CA LEU A 183 11.51 -5.93 6.66
C LEU A 183 12.65 -5.11 7.27
N MET A 184 13.82 -5.71 7.50
CA MET A 184 15.00 -4.99 8.00
C MET A 184 15.43 -3.85 7.08
N ASN A 185 15.44 -4.09 5.76
CA ASN A 185 15.80 -3.07 4.79
C ASN A 185 14.78 -1.91 4.77
N ASN A 186 13.49 -2.23 4.86
CA ASN A 186 12.42 -1.23 4.95
C ASN A 186 12.54 -0.40 6.23
N ARG A 187 12.80 -1.05 7.38
CA ARG A 187 13.01 -0.35 8.67
C ARG A 187 14.20 0.60 8.60
N ARG A 188 15.34 0.13 8.07
CA ARG A 188 16.53 0.97 7.88
C ARG A 188 16.23 2.17 7.00
N THR A 189 15.52 1.97 5.90
CA THR A 189 15.15 3.05 4.97
C THR A 189 14.27 4.08 5.67
N ALA A 190 13.25 3.63 6.40
CA ALA A 190 12.34 4.48 7.14
C ALA A 190 13.06 5.32 8.22
N VAL A 191 13.97 4.70 8.98
CA VAL A 191 14.79 5.39 9.97
C VAL A 191 15.71 6.41 9.31
N THR A 192 16.35 6.05 8.19
CA THR A 192 17.24 6.99 7.47
C THR A 192 16.44 8.22 7.01
N GLN A 193 15.27 8.01 6.41
CA GLN A 193 14.39 9.11 5.99
C GLN A 193 13.91 9.96 7.17
N LEU A 194 13.56 9.35 8.32
CA LEU A 194 13.21 10.12 9.51
C LEU A 194 14.36 11.02 9.97
N LEU A 195 15.60 10.51 9.96
CA LEU A 195 16.77 11.30 10.34
C LEU A 195 17.09 12.42 9.34
N ASP A 196 16.74 12.24 8.07
CA ASP A 196 16.94 13.25 7.03
C ASP A 196 15.90 14.38 7.14
N TYR A 197 14.63 14.06 7.38
CA TYR A 197 13.55 15.05 7.50
C TYR A 197 13.45 15.72 8.87
N TYR A 198 13.88 15.05 9.93
CA TYR A 198 13.90 15.57 11.31
C TYR A 198 15.35 15.58 11.82
N PRO A 199 16.14 16.60 11.44
CA PRO A 199 17.56 16.63 11.72
C PRO A 199 17.87 16.85 13.21
N THR A 200 16.95 17.44 13.98
CA THR A 200 17.21 17.81 15.37
C THR A 200 16.78 16.71 16.34
N LEU A 201 17.56 16.55 17.42
CA LEU A 201 17.24 15.62 18.50
C LEU A 201 15.91 15.99 19.20
N ALA A 202 15.63 17.29 19.34
CA ALA A 202 14.43 17.79 20.00
C ALA A 202 13.15 17.42 19.23
N GLU A 203 13.13 17.60 17.90
CA GLU A 203 11.97 17.20 17.07
C GLU A 203 11.72 15.70 17.15
N LEU A 204 12.77 14.88 17.06
CA LEU A 204 12.66 13.43 17.18
C LEU A 204 12.13 13.03 18.56
N TYR A 205 12.59 13.69 19.63
CA TYR A 205 12.10 13.43 20.98
C TYR A 205 10.61 13.76 21.12
N ASP A 206 10.17 14.93 20.66
CA ASP A 206 8.77 15.35 20.74
C ASP A 206 7.85 14.40 19.96
N ILE A 207 8.29 13.97 18.77
CA ILE A 207 7.56 12.98 17.96
C ILE A 207 7.50 11.64 18.71
N ALA A 208 8.62 11.16 19.27
CA ALA A 208 8.65 9.90 20.00
C ALA A 208 7.75 9.93 21.23
N TRP A 209 7.82 11.01 22.01
CA TRP A 209 6.97 11.25 23.18
C TRP A 209 5.49 11.20 22.80
N TYR A 210 5.09 11.97 21.77
CA TYR A 210 3.73 11.97 21.28
C TYR A 210 3.31 10.59 20.77
N THR A 211 4.19 9.87 20.08
CA THR A 211 3.91 8.52 19.55
C THR A 211 3.61 7.53 20.66
N ILE A 212 4.33 7.62 21.79
CA ILE A 212 4.12 6.75 22.96
C ILE A 212 2.77 7.05 23.61
N ILE A 213 2.48 8.32 23.92
CA ILE A 213 1.23 8.71 24.61
C ILE A 213 -0.01 8.53 23.73
N ALA A 214 0.09 8.78 22.43
CA ALA A 214 -1.04 8.61 21.51
C ALA A 214 -1.41 7.14 21.30
N ARG A 215 -0.59 6.18 21.77
CA ARG A 215 -0.80 4.76 21.54
C ARG A 215 -1.79 4.17 22.54
N ALA A 216 -3.07 4.13 22.15
CA ALA A 216 -4.16 3.59 22.96
C ALA A 216 -4.06 2.09 23.33
N THR A 217 -3.12 1.33 22.75
CA THR A 217 -2.94 -0.10 23.05
C THR A 217 -1.99 -0.38 24.21
N LEU A 218 -1.24 0.62 24.67
CA LEU A 218 -0.34 0.45 25.81
C LEU A 218 -1.12 0.60 27.11
N THR A 219 -0.74 -0.18 28.13
CA THR A 219 -1.21 0.12 29.50
C THR A 219 -0.45 1.33 30.06
N PRO A 220 -0.98 2.02 31.09
CA PRO A 220 -0.27 3.14 31.71
C PRO A 220 1.14 2.78 32.21
N GLU A 221 1.33 1.54 32.68
CA GLU A 221 2.64 1.05 33.12
C GLU A 221 3.61 0.84 31.95
N GLU A 222 3.12 0.32 30.82
CA GLU A 222 3.92 0.16 29.60
C GLU A 222 4.27 1.52 28.99
N GLU A 223 3.33 2.46 28.99
CA GLU A 223 3.55 3.84 28.56
C GLU A 223 4.68 4.48 29.36
N GLN A 224 4.60 4.44 30.69
CA GLN A 224 5.63 5.00 31.56
C GLN A 224 6.99 4.31 31.33
N ALA A 225 7.02 2.98 31.20
CA ALA A 225 8.26 2.26 30.93
C ALA A 225 8.93 2.68 29.61
N ARG A 226 8.13 3.00 28.58
CA ARG A 226 8.63 3.52 27.28
C ARG A 226 9.10 4.96 27.38
N LEU A 227 8.41 5.81 28.14
CA LEU A 227 8.85 7.18 28.41
C LEU A 227 10.18 7.20 29.18
N ASP A 228 10.32 6.33 30.19
CA ASP A 228 11.57 6.17 30.94
C ASP A 228 12.71 5.66 30.04
N GLU A 229 12.40 4.81 29.05
CA GLU A 229 13.36 4.36 28.04
C GLU A 229 13.79 5.52 27.13
N LEU A 230 12.83 6.32 26.67
CA LEU A 230 13.09 7.50 25.85
C LEU A 230 13.97 8.52 26.57
N GLU A 231 13.72 8.79 27.85
CA GLU A 231 14.54 9.71 28.65
C GLU A 231 15.99 9.21 28.81
N LYS A 232 16.20 7.90 28.96
CA LYS A 232 17.56 7.31 29.03
C LYS A 232 18.36 7.51 27.75
N LEU A 233 17.70 7.63 26.60
CA LEU A 233 18.36 7.87 25.31
C LEU A 233 18.94 9.29 25.21
N LEU A 234 18.56 10.22 26.09
CA LEU A 234 19.09 11.58 26.16
C LEU A 234 20.33 11.72 27.06
N ASP A 235 21.00 10.62 27.44
CA ASP A 235 22.22 10.69 28.26
C ASP A 235 23.26 11.61 27.59
N PRO A 236 23.68 12.72 28.26
CA PRO A 236 24.66 13.66 27.72
C PRO A 236 26.03 13.03 27.38
N LYS A 237 26.30 11.82 27.89
CA LYS A 237 27.54 11.08 27.64
C LYS A 237 27.50 10.25 26.36
N ALA A 238 26.32 9.99 25.79
CA ALA A 238 26.17 9.21 24.57
C ALA A 238 26.44 10.07 23.32
N PRO A 239 26.96 9.49 22.21
CA PRO A 239 27.07 10.20 20.95
C PRO A 239 25.68 10.66 20.45
N GLU A 240 25.54 11.91 20.05
CA GLU A 240 24.25 12.48 19.60
C GLU A 240 23.62 11.68 18.46
N GLN A 241 24.41 11.22 17.50
CA GLN A 241 23.92 10.41 16.38
C GLN A 241 23.34 9.06 16.84
N PHE A 242 23.87 8.49 17.92
CA PHE A 242 23.34 7.26 18.51
C PHE A 242 21.97 7.52 19.15
N ALA A 243 21.83 8.62 19.90
CA ALA A 243 20.54 9.03 20.49
C ALA A 243 19.50 9.26 19.38
N ARG A 244 19.84 10.03 18.35
CA ARG A 244 18.95 10.28 17.19
C ARG A 244 18.47 9.00 16.52
N THR A 245 19.40 8.09 16.22
CA THR A 245 19.05 6.81 15.56
C THR A 245 18.16 5.95 16.46
N SER A 246 18.44 5.92 17.76
CA SER A 246 17.67 5.13 18.74
C SER A 246 16.26 5.68 18.91
N ILE A 247 16.10 7.01 18.97
CA ILE A 247 14.79 7.66 19.03
C ILE A 247 14.00 7.43 17.73
N ALA A 248 14.64 7.54 16.55
CA ALA A 248 13.99 7.24 15.28
C ALA A 248 13.52 5.78 15.19
N LEU A 249 14.29 4.83 15.73
CA LEU A 249 13.86 3.44 15.87
C LEU A 249 12.66 3.31 16.81
N MET A 250 12.68 4.02 17.93
CA MET A 250 11.58 4.01 18.91
C MET A 250 10.28 4.57 18.32
N ILE A 251 10.34 5.62 17.48
CA ILE A 251 9.19 6.13 16.72
C ILE A 251 8.64 5.04 15.80
N LEU A 252 9.52 4.35 15.06
CA LEU A 252 9.11 3.29 14.14
C LEU A 252 8.52 2.08 14.88
N GLU A 253 9.06 1.70 16.03
CA GLU A 253 8.58 0.57 16.83
C GLU A 253 7.24 0.85 17.51
N ASN A 254 7.02 2.08 17.97
CA ASN A 254 5.78 2.45 18.64
C ASN A 254 4.67 2.88 17.68
N GLY A 255 5.00 3.65 16.66
CA GLY A 255 4.03 4.15 15.67
C GLY A 255 3.78 3.19 14.50
N GLY A 256 4.74 2.30 14.21
CA GLY A 256 4.70 1.42 13.04
C GLY A 256 4.99 2.14 11.72
N GLN A 257 5.16 1.36 10.65
CA GLN A 257 5.55 1.89 9.34
C GLN A 257 4.52 2.88 8.76
N ALA A 258 3.23 2.63 9.00
CA ALA A 258 2.16 3.50 8.50
C ALA A 258 2.23 4.91 9.08
N TYR A 259 2.53 5.03 10.37
CA TYR A 259 2.68 6.32 11.04
C TYR A 259 3.94 7.05 10.57
N VAL A 260 5.06 6.32 10.43
CA VAL A 260 6.30 6.91 9.88
C VAL A 260 6.08 7.44 8.47
N ASN A 261 5.39 6.70 7.60
CA ASN A 261 5.07 7.18 6.25
C ASN A 261 4.19 8.45 6.28
N LEU A 262 3.28 8.56 7.26
CA LEU A 262 2.47 9.76 7.46
C LEU A 262 3.36 10.95 7.86
N LEU A 263 4.27 10.78 8.82
CA LEU A 263 5.24 11.82 9.21
C LEU A 263 6.10 12.27 8.03
N LEU A 264 6.65 11.33 7.28
CA LEU A 264 7.47 11.62 6.10
C LEU A 264 6.68 12.35 5.01
N SER A 265 5.41 11.98 4.79
CA SER A 265 4.56 12.69 3.83
C SER A 265 4.25 14.13 4.27
N GLN A 266 4.05 14.36 5.56
CA GLN A 266 3.86 15.71 6.11
C GLN A 266 5.13 16.54 5.99
N ALA A 267 6.28 15.97 6.35
CA ALA A 267 7.58 16.63 6.23
C ALA A 267 7.90 16.99 4.77
N ALA A 268 7.61 16.11 3.81
CA ALA A 268 7.76 16.39 2.40
C ALA A 268 6.88 17.57 1.95
N HIS A 269 5.60 17.60 2.35
CA HIS A 269 4.72 18.73 2.04
C HIS A 269 5.18 20.05 2.67
N MET A 270 5.74 20.01 3.88
CA MET A 270 6.29 21.20 4.53
C MET A 270 7.59 21.66 3.86
N ALA A 271 8.45 20.73 3.43
CA ALA A 271 9.66 21.03 2.67
C ALA A 271 9.33 21.65 1.30
N ASP A 272 8.32 21.12 0.59
CA ASP A 272 7.84 21.68 -0.68
C ASP A 272 7.26 23.09 -0.51
N ALA A 273 6.56 23.34 0.59
CA ALA A 273 6.05 24.66 0.95
C ALA A 273 7.18 25.65 1.31
N ALA A 274 8.21 25.19 2.02
CA ALA A 274 9.34 26.02 2.44
C ALA A 274 10.36 26.30 1.31
N SER A 275 10.50 25.39 0.35
CA SER A 275 11.40 25.54 -0.80
C SER A 275 10.86 26.41 -1.93
N GLY A 276 9.63 26.94 -1.80
CA GLY A 276 9.02 27.83 -2.80
C GLY A 276 8.65 27.14 -4.11
N THR A 277 8.85 25.82 -4.22
CA THR A 277 8.42 24.99 -5.35
C THR A 277 6.94 24.61 -5.28
N ALA A 278 6.30 24.74 -4.13
CA ALA A 278 4.85 24.75 -4.07
C ALA A 278 4.33 26.03 -4.74
N VAL A 279 3.62 25.86 -5.85
CA VAL A 279 2.80 26.92 -6.45
C VAL A 279 1.82 27.41 -5.38
N THR A 280 2.12 28.55 -4.78
CA THR A 280 1.25 29.17 -3.77
C THR A 280 0.22 30.05 -4.48
N THR A 281 -0.97 30.15 -3.90
CA THR A 281 -2.03 31.07 -4.35
C THR A 281 -1.47 32.48 -4.56
N ASP A 282 -0.65 32.96 -3.63
CA ASP A 282 -0.06 34.30 -3.68
C ASP A 282 1.00 34.47 -4.77
N SER A 283 1.79 33.44 -5.07
CA SER A 283 2.79 33.52 -6.16
C SER A 283 2.10 33.60 -7.51
N VAL A 284 1.07 32.78 -7.74
CA VAL A 284 0.26 32.82 -8.96
C VAL A 284 -0.49 34.13 -9.09
N LEU A 285 -1.12 34.61 -8.01
CA LEU A 285 -1.84 35.87 -8.02
C LEU A 285 -0.91 37.04 -8.38
N ARG A 286 0.29 37.09 -7.78
CA ARG A 286 1.29 38.12 -8.09
C ARG A 286 1.71 38.08 -9.56
N GLU A 287 1.89 36.89 -10.12
CA GLU A 287 2.25 36.72 -11.53
C GLU A 287 1.11 37.12 -12.48
N LEU A 288 -0.13 36.73 -12.17
CA LEU A 288 -1.31 37.15 -12.94
C LEU A 288 -1.48 38.67 -12.95
N LEU A 289 -1.32 39.32 -11.80
CA LEU A 289 -1.48 40.78 -11.68
C LEU A 289 -0.44 41.58 -12.50
N GLN A 290 0.71 40.98 -12.81
CA GLN A 290 1.74 41.59 -13.65
C GLN A 290 1.42 41.54 -15.15
N ARG A 291 0.50 40.68 -15.59
CA ARG A 291 0.08 40.53 -16.99
C ARG A 291 -1.06 41.48 -17.34
N PRO A 292 -1.23 41.93 -18.60
CA PRO A 292 -2.38 42.75 -19.00
C PRO A 292 -3.70 41.98 -18.85
N LEU A 293 -4.82 42.70 -18.62
CA LEU A 293 -6.13 42.08 -18.41
C LEU A 293 -6.53 41.12 -19.55
N SER A 294 -6.20 41.47 -20.79
CA SER A 294 -6.45 40.64 -21.98
C SER A 294 -5.73 39.29 -21.93
N GLU A 295 -4.51 39.22 -21.40
CA GLU A 295 -3.77 37.97 -21.22
C GLU A 295 -4.39 37.10 -20.13
N ILE A 296 -4.88 37.71 -19.04
CA ILE A 296 -5.55 36.97 -17.97
C ILE A 296 -6.86 36.34 -18.48
N VAL A 297 -7.61 37.05 -19.33
CA VAL A 297 -8.81 36.53 -19.98
C VAL A 297 -8.48 35.40 -20.96
N ALA A 298 -7.45 35.56 -21.79
CA ALA A 298 -7.02 34.50 -22.71
C ALA A 298 -6.54 33.25 -21.95
N LEU A 299 -5.86 33.44 -20.81
CA LEU A 299 -5.47 32.34 -19.94
C LEU A 299 -6.68 31.61 -19.36
N ALA A 300 -7.72 32.34 -18.95
CA ALA A 300 -8.97 31.76 -18.45
C ALA A 300 -9.60 30.78 -19.47
N GLU A 301 -9.63 31.16 -20.74
CA GLU A 301 -10.14 30.32 -21.84
C GLU A 301 -9.32 29.03 -22.05
N GLN A 302 -8.03 29.06 -21.73
CA GLN A 302 -7.15 27.89 -21.84
C GLN A 302 -7.27 26.95 -20.64
N VAL A 303 -7.48 27.49 -19.44
CA VAL A 303 -7.45 26.70 -18.19
C VAL A 303 -8.82 26.25 -17.71
N SER A 304 -9.92 26.82 -18.23
CA SER A 304 -11.28 26.52 -17.78
C SER A 304 -12.19 26.08 -18.94
N ASP A 305 -12.71 24.85 -18.83
CA ASP A 305 -13.75 24.32 -19.73
C ASP A 305 -15.18 24.64 -19.24
N VAL A 306 -15.31 25.33 -18.10
CA VAL A 306 -16.60 25.61 -17.46
C VAL A 306 -17.18 26.91 -18.01
N PRO A 307 -18.34 26.88 -18.71
CA PRO A 307 -18.90 28.07 -19.36
C PRO A 307 -19.22 29.21 -18.39
N GLU A 308 -19.67 28.88 -17.18
CA GLU A 308 -20.04 29.86 -16.14
C GLU A 308 -18.84 30.70 -15.68
N ILE A 309 -17.66 30.07 -15.58
CA ILE A 309 -16.41 30.76 -15.21
C ILE A 309 -16.00 31.72 -16.32
N LEU A 310 -16.04 31.27 -17.58
CA LEU A 310 -15.67 32.10 -18.73
C LEU A 310 -16.62 33.29 -18.91
N GLU A 311 -17.93 33.06 -18.79
CA GLU A 311 -18.93 34.13 -18.87
C GLU A 311 -18.69 35.20 -17.79
N TRP A 312 -18.40 34.77 -16.56
CA TRP A 312 -18.09 35.71 -15.47
C TRP A 312 -16.82 36.51 -15.76
N VAL A 313 -15.75 35.84 -16.20
CA VAL A 313 -14.46 36.48 -16.52
C VAL A 313 -14.61 37.50 -17.64
N HIS A 314 -15.32 37.16 -18.73
CA HIS A 314 -15.59 38.09 -19.82
C HIS A 314 -16.39 39.30 -19.35
N LYS A 315 -17.44 39.07 -18.56
CA LYS A 315 -18.27 40.15 -18.02
C LYS A 315 -17.48 41.09 -17.09
N ALA A 316 -16.63 40.52 -16.24
CA ALA A 316 -15.78 41.28 -15.31
C ALA A 316 -14.67 42.06 -16.03
N ALA A 317 -14.27 41.63 -17.23
CA ALA A 317 -13.24 42.29 -18.03
C ALA A 317 -13.76 43.43 -18.92
N ILE A 318 -15.09 43.67 -18.99
CA ILE A 318 -15.66 44.78 -19.77
C ILE A 318 -15.36 46.10 -19.06
N PRO A 319 -14.76 47.11 -19.73
CA PRO A 319 -14.48 48.41 -19.13
C PRO A 319 -15.77 49.10 -18.65
N THR A 320 -15.83 49.41 -17.36
CA THR A 320 -16.92 50.18 -16.76
C THR A 320 -16.41 51.56 -16.33
N PRO A 321 -17.19 52.65 -16.49
CA PRO A 321 -16.73 54.02 -16.19
C PRO A 321 -16.25 54.21 -14.75
N ASP A 322 -16.75 53.39 -13.83
CA ASP A 322 -16.55 53.51 -12.39
C ASP A 322 -15.46 52.58 -11.84
N THR A 323 -14.72 51.87 -12.68
CA THR A 323 -13.79 50.81 -12.24
C THR A 323 -12.44 50.92 -12.96
N THR A 324 -11.36 50.87 -12.19
CA THR A 324 -10.02 50.90 -12.79
C THR A 324 -9.66 49.52 -13.35
N GLU A 325 -8.80 49.50 -14.38
CA GLU A 325 -8.29 48.24 -14.93
C GLU A 325 -7.58 47.40 -13.85
N ALA A 326 -6.91 48.04 -12.89
CA ALA A 326 -6.26 47.35 -11.78
C ALA A 326 -7.26 46.58 -10.90
N ASP A 327 -8.43 47.17 -10.62
CA ASP A 327 -9.48 46.53 -9.83
C ASP A 327 -10.10 45.35 -10.59
N GLN A 328 -10.32 45.52 -11.89
CA GLN A 328 -10.83 44.45 -12.76
C GLN A 328 -9.85 43.28 -12.85
N LYS A 329 -8.55 43.56 -13.02
CA LYS A 329 -7.49 42.54 -13.02
C LYS A 329 -7.42 41.79 -11.70
N SER A 330 -7.52 42.52 -10.58
CA SER A 330 -7.52 41.91 -9.25
C SER A 330 -8.70 40.98 -9.06
N ALA A 331 -9.91 41.44 -9.38
CA ALA A 331 -11.12 40.63 -9.28
C ALA A 331 -11.05 39.37 -10.15
N VAL A 332 -10.60 39.48 -11.40
CA VAL A 332 -10.45 38.35 -12.33
C VAL A 332 -9.37 37.38 -11.87
N ALA A 333 -8.21 37.87 -11.45
CA ALA A 333 -7.11 37.02 -10.98
C ALA A 333 -7.50 36.23 -9.72
N HIS A 334 -8.13 36.87 -8.73
CA HIS A 334 -8.61 36.20 -7.53
C HIS A 334 -9.68 35.15 -7.85
N PHE A 335 -10.64 35.50 -8.70
CA PHE A 335 -11.71 34.58 -9.10
C PHE A 335 -11.17 33.34 -9.82
N LEU A 336 -10.21 33.52 -10.73
CA LEU A 336 -9.59 32.41 -11.44
C LEU A 336 -8.83 31.49 -10.49
N VAL A 337 -8.00 32.03 -9.62
CA VAL A 337 -7.24 31.22 -8.66
C VAL A 337 -8.16 30.44 -7.72
N GLN A 338 -9.28 31.04 -7.31
CA GLN A 338 -10.27 30.40 -6.44
C GLN A 338 -11.04 29.25 -7.13
N ASN A 339 -11.43 29.42 -8.40
CA ASN A 339 -12.31 28.46 -9.08
C ASN A 339 -11.56 27.41 -9.92
N VAL A 340 -10.39 27.76 -10.46
CA VAL A 340 -9.56 26.86 -11.30
C VAL A 340 -8.45 26.19 -10.50
N GLY A 341 -7.97 26.86 -9.44
CA GLY A 341 -6.89 26.39 -8.58
C GLY A 341 -5.50 26.86 -9.04
N ALA A 342 -4.68 27.29 -8.07
CA ALA A 342 -3.35 27.87 -8.31
C ALA A 342 -2.43 26.97 -9.15
N LYS A 343 -2.44 25.66 -8.89
CA LYS A 343 -1.56 24.70 -9.58
C LYS A 343 -1.80 24.64 -11.09
N ARG A 344 -3.06 24.53 -11.52
CA ARG A 344 -3.43 24.41 -12.94
C ARG A 344 -3.10 25.69 -13.71
N ILE A 345 -3.28 26.85 -13.06
CA ILE A 345 -2.92 28.14 -13.64
C ILE A 345 -1.39 28.24 -13.79
N ALA A 346 -0.61 27.84 -12.78
CA ALA A 346 0.85 27.88 -12.87
C ALA A 346 1.44 26.92 -13.93
N GLU A 347 0.85 25.73 -14.10
CA GLU A 347 1.24 24.81 -15.17
C GLU A 347 1.09 25.46 -16.56
N GLN A 348 0.02 26.23 -16.78
CA GLN A 348 -0.23 26.94 -18.04
C GLN A 348 0.59 28.23 -18.17
N LEU A 349 0.95 28.89 -17.07
CA LEU A 349 1.85 30.04 -17.10
C LEU A 349 3.30 29.65 -17.45
N ALA A 350 3.68 28.41 -17.16
CA ALA A 350 5.00 27.87 -17.46
C ALA A 350 5.14 27.29 -18.89
N SER A 351 4.03 27.08 -19.59
CA SER A 351 3.97 26.62 -20.99
C SER A 351 4.00 27.79 -21.96
#